data_AF-A0A2V7YXB8-F1
#
_entry.id   AF-A0A2V7YXB8-F1
#
_cell.length_a   1.000
_cell.length_b   1.000
_cell.length_c   1.000
_cell.angle_alpha   90.00
_cell.angle_beta   90.00
_cell.angle_gamma   90.00
#
_symmetry.space_group_name_H-M   'P 1'
#
loop_
_entity.id
_entity.type
_entity.pdbx_description
1 polymer ?
#
loop_
_entity_poly.entity_id
_entity_poly.type
_entity_poly.pdbx_seq_one_letter_code
_entity_poly.pdbx_strand_id
1 'polypeptide(L)'
;MTVTTISSTPTGSSTITVTGTSGSLSHSATTSFTVTATSPVSGTVKDGAGVPVAGTGVNAYQGGTGAACCTWVAGAVSDTNGNYSFAVPAGTYKIWINPPAPFAQQWNGDTDFGNATPIVVNGPTLVNLILTGTFVRGAVKDGGGVPVAGAGVNAYQGGTGAACCTWVAGAVSDSNGNYSFAVPTGTYKIWINPPAPFAQQWNGGTDFGGATPITANGSTLVNITLRGTFIRGTVKDGGGAPVAGASVQAYLGGAGAVCCTYAGSGVSDGSGNYLFAMPAGTYKIWINPPAPFAQQWHGGADFGSATPIIVNGSTPVDITLTGTFIRGTVRDAGGVPVAGASVQAYLGGTGAACCTYVGGGLSDSSGNYLFAVPAGTYKIWINPPTPFPQQWNGGSDFASATSITVNGLVLVNITLHP
;
A
#
# COMPACT_ATOMS: atom_id res chain seq x y z
N MET A 1 -38.83 -44.14 -20.05
CA MET A 1 -38.17 -43.89 -21.35
C MET A 1 -37.10 -42.84 -21.11
N THR A 2 -35.83 -43.20 -21.32
CA THR A 2 -34.71 -42.26 -21.21
C THR A 2 -34.29 -41.88 -22.61
N VAL A 3 -34.41 -40.60 -22.96
CA VAL A 3 -33.90 -40.09 -24.24
C VAL A 3 -32.57 -39.43 -23.96
N THR A 4 -31.50 -40.05 -24.45
CA THR A 4 -30.12 -39.55 -24.37
C THR A 4 -29.70 -39.04 -25.74
N THR A 5 -29.07 -37.89 -25.77
CA THR A 5 -28.55 -37.26 -26.99
C THR A 5 -27.03 -37.19 -26.96
N ILE A 6 -26.38 -37.06 -28.13
CA ILE A 6 -24.92 -36.89 -28.24
C ILE A 6 -24.55 -35.39 -28.15
N SER A 7 -23.30 -35.09 -27.80
CA SER A 7 -22.78 -33.71 -27.63
C SER A 7 -22.91 -32.81 -28.87
N SER A 8 -23.21 -33.38 -30.04
CA SER A 8 -23.38 -32.69 -31.32
C SER A 8 -24.82 -32.73 -31.86
N THR A 9 -25.82 -32.85 -30.99
CA THR A 9 -27.23 -32.89 -31.43
C THR A 9 -27.59 -31.58 -32.14
N PRO A 10 -28.00 -31.62 -33.42
CA PRO A 10 -28.34 -30.42 -34.18
C PRO A 10 -29.48 -29.64 -33.54
N THR A 11 -29.47 -28.32 -33.67
CA THR A 11 -30.59 -27.48 -33.26
C THR A 11 -31.85 -27.86 -34.06
N GLY A 12 -32.97 -28.12 -33.38
CA GLY A 12 -34.22 -28.52 -34.03
C GLY A 12 -35.23 -29.13 -33.06
N SER A 13 -36.40 -29.51 -33.55
CA SER A 13 -37.42 -30.26 -32.80
C SER A 13 -37.33 -31.75 -33.15
N SER A 14 -37.49 -32.62 -32.15
CA SER A 14 -37.51 -34.08 -32.32
C SER A 14 -38.79 -34.67 -31.74
N THR A 15 -39.41 -35.61 -32.47
CA THR A 15 -40.65 -36.28 -32.04
C THR A 15 -40.35 -37.60 -31.34
N ILE A 16 -40.90 -37.79 -30.14
CA ILE A 16 -40.89 -39.07 -29.44
C ILE A 16 -42.24 -39.76 -29.69
N THR A 17 -42.21 -40.98 -30.23
CA THR A 17 -43.41 -41.82 -30.40
C THR A 17 -43.33 -43.02 -29.46
N VAL A 18 -44.38 -43.24 -28.66
CA VAL A 18 -44.51 -44.43 -27.80
C VAL A 18 -45.59 -45.33 -28.37
N THR A 19 -45.24 -46.57 -28.71
CA THR A 19 -46.19 -47.56 -29.28
C THR A 19 -46.37 -48.72 -28.32
N GLY A 20 -47.63 -49.05 -27.98
CA GLY A 20 -47.96 -50.22 -27.17
C GLY A 20 -47.85 -51.54 -27.95
N THR A 21 -47.55 -52.64 -27.25
CA THR A 21 -47.19 -53.97 -27.80
C THR A 21 -48.24 -54.66 -28.67
N SER A 22 -49.48 -54.16 -28.76
CA SER A 22 -50.56 -54.73 -29.58
C SER A 22 -51.10 -53.79 -30.66
N GLY A 23 -50.47 -52.63 -30.88
CA GLY A 23 -50.85 -51.69 -31.95
C GLY A 23 -52.22 -50.99 -31.83
N SER A 24 -53.03 -51.28 -30.79
CA SER A 24 -54.40 -50.77 -30.68
C SER A 24 -54.58 -49.53 -29.80
N LEU A 25 -53.52 -49.03 -29.16
CA LEU A 25 -53.51 -47.78 -28.38
C LEU A 25 -52.35 -46.90 -28.87
N SER A 26 -52.66 -45.94 -29.73
CA SER A 26 -51.76 -44.88 -30.17
C SER A 26 -52.20 -43.57 -29.52
N HIS A 27 -51.62 -43.21 -28.37
CA HIS A 27 -51.67 -41.83 -27.87
C HIS A 27 -50.37 -41.15 -28.26
N SER A 28 -50.42 -40.22 -29.21
CA SER A 28 -49.30 -39.35 -29.53
C SER A 28 -49.40 -38.06 -28.73
N ALA A 29 -48.42 -37.80 -27.87
CA ALA A 29 -48.23 -36.48 -27.28
C ALA A 29 -46.99 -35.85 -27.95
N THR A 30 -47.16 -34.71 -28.61
CA THR A 30 -46.03 -33.97 -29.17
C THR A 30 -45.35 -33.20 -28.06
N THR A 31 -44.12 -33.57 -27.70
CA THR A 31 -43.25 -32.75 -26.86
C THR A 31 -42.06 -32.30 -27.70
N SER A 32 -41.96 -31.00 -27.95
CA SER A 32 -40.81 -30.41 -28.65
C SER A 32 -39.68 -30.14 -27.66
N PHE A 33 -38.49 -30.66 -27.95
CA PHE A 33 -37.26 -30.27 -27.27
C PHE A 33 -36.50 -29.33 -28.20
N THR A 34 -36.28 -28.08 -27.79
CA THR A 34 -35.47 -27.13 -28.55
C THR A 34 -34.05 -27.15 -28.00
N VAL A 35 -33.10 -27.62 -28.80
CA VAL A 35 -31.67 -27.41 -28.55
C VAL A 35 -31.28 -26.09 -29.18
N THR A 36 -30.92 -25.10 -28.37
CA THR A 36 -30.47 -23.78 -28.85
C THR A 36 -28.96 -23.70 -28.74
N ALA A 37 -28.28 -23.46 -29.86
CA ALA A 37 -26.86 -23.12 -29.84
C ALA A 37 -26.68 -21.74 -29.19
N THR A 38 -25.79 -21.64 -28.21
CA THR A 38 -25.42 -20.36 -27.61
C THR A 38 -24.24 -19.76 -28.36
N SER A 39 -24.28 -18.46 -28.62
CA SER A 39 -23.16 -17.69 -29.17
C SER A 39 -22.46 -16.91 -28.06
N PRO A 40 -21.12 -16.79 -28.11
CA PRO A 40 -20.38 -16.03 -27.11
C PRO A 40 -20.62 -14.53 -27.29
N VAL A 41 -20.87 -13.84 -26.18
CA VAL A 41 -20.81 -12.39 -26.04
C VAL A 41 -19.60 -12.09 -25.18
N SER A 42 -18.73 -11.20 -25.64
CA SER A 42 -17.51 -10.82 -24.93
C SER A 42 -17.23 -9.34 -25.08
N GLY A 43 -16.33 -8.81 -24.25
CA GLY A 43 -15.82 -7.45 -24.41
C GLY A 43 -15.17 -6.92 -23.15
N THR A 44 -15.02 -5.60 -23.07
CA THR A 44 -14.39 -4.94 -21.92
C THR A 44 -15.34 -3.97 -21.21
N VAL A 45 -15.21 -3.85 -19.90
CA VAL A 45 -15.79 -2.76 -19.10
C VAL A 45 -14.69 -1.75 -18.77
N LYS A 46 -14.89 -0.49 -19.15
CA LYS A 46 -13.99 0.63 -18.83
C LYS A 46 -14.76 1.80 -18.23
N ASP A 47 -14.10 2.64 -17.45
CA ASP A 47 -14.65 3.94 -17.04
C ASP A 47 -14.56 4.97 -18.18
N GLY A 48 -15.14 6.16 -17.97
CA GLY A 48 -15.08 7.26 -18.94
C GLY A 48 -13.67 7.79 -19.24
N ALA A 49 -12.64 7.38 -18.48
CA ALA A 49 -11.24 7.70 -18.74
C ALA A 49 -10.49 6.57 -19.47
N GLY A 50 -11.17 5.46 -19.78
CA GLY A 50 -10.60 4.29 -20.45
C GLY A 50 -9.88 3.32 -19.51
N VAL A 51 -10.00 3.48 -18.19
CA VAL A 51 -9.43 2.56 -17.20
C VAL A 51 -10.32 1.31 -17.09
N PRO A 52 -9.77 0.09 -17.15
CA PRO A 52 -10.56 -1.12 -16.98
C PRO A 52 -11.21 -1.22 -15.59
N VAL A 53 -12.45 -1.70 -15.54
CA VAL A 53 -13.19 -1.87 -14.27
C VAL A 53 -13.43 -3.34 -14.01
N ALA A 54 -12.67 -3.89 -13.06
CA ALA A 54 -12.77 -5.27 -12.61
C ALA A 54 -13.99 -5.51 -11.70
N GLY A 55 -14.43 -6.76 -11.59
CA GLY A 55 -15.51 -7.13 -10.66
C GLY A 55 -16.90 -6.63 -11.09
N THR A 56 -17.06 -6.16 -12.33
CA THR A 56 -18.34 -5.67 -12.84
C THR A 56 -19.21 -6.83 -13.29
N GLY A 57 -20.40 -6.97 -12.71
CA GLY A 57 -21.40 -7.92 -13.18
C GLY A 57 -22.05 -7.42 -14.48
N VAL A 58 -21.79 -8.10 -15.59
CA VAL A 58 -22.39 -7.83 -16.90
C VAL A 58 -23.45 -8.88 -17.19
N ASN A 59 -24.71 -8.47 -17.27
CA ASN A 59 -25.85 -9.37 -17.34
C ASN A 59 -26.70 -9.08 -18.59
N ALA A 60 -26.96 -10.11 -19.39
CA ALA A 60 -27.87 -10.05 -20.52
C ALA A 60 -29.31 -10.37 -20.08
N TYR A 61 -30.22 -9.45 -20.39
CA TYR A 61 -31.66 -9.58 -20.24
C TYR A 61 -32.33 -9.60 -21.61
N GLN A 62 -33.46 -10.28 -21.77
CA GLN A 62 -34.22 -10.24 -23.03
C GLN A 62 -34.57 -8.79 -23.40
N GLY A 63 -34.34 -8.40 -24.67
CA GLY A 63 -34.49 -7.02 -25.14
C GLY A 63 -35.23 -6.86 -26.48
N GLY A 64 -35.80 -7.94 -27.03
CA GLY A 64 -36.56 -7.90 -28.28
C GLY A 64 -37.91 -7.17 -28.16
N THR A 65 -38.60 -6.98 -29.30
CA THR A 65 -39.93 -6.35 -29.34
C THR A 65 -40.90 -7.09 -28.43
N GLY A 66 -41.53 -6.38 -27.48
CA GLY A 66 -42.44 -6.96 -26.48
C GLY A 66 -41.78 -7.55 -25.24
N ALA A 67 -40.45 -7.47 -25.10
CA ALA A 67 -39.77 -7.91 -23.88
C ALA A 67 -40.12 -7.00 -22.69
N ALA A 68 -40.63 -7.61 -21.62
CA ALA A 68 -40.76 -6.96 -20.33
C ALA A 68 -39.45 -7.04 -19.55
N CYS A 69 -39.09 -5.98 -18.83
CA CYS A 69 -38.02 -6.07 -17.84
C CYS A 69 -38.47 -7.01 -16.69
N CYS A 70 -37.63 -7.85 -16.11
CA CYS A 70 -36.21 -8.05 -16.37
C CYS A 70 -35.93 -9.56 -16.41
N THR A 71 -36.22 -10.19 -17.56
CA THR A 71 -35.97 -11.62 -17.76
C THR A 71 -34.48 -11.88 -17.99
N TRP A 72 -33.77 -12.29 -16.94
CA TRP A 72 -32.34 -12.61 -16.97
C TRP A 72 -32.07 -13.84 -17.83
N VAL A 73 -30.95 -13.83 -18.57
CA VAL A 73 -30.59 -14.92 -19.50
C VAL A 73 -29.21 -15.49 -19.17
N ALA A 74 -28.20 -14.63 -19.08
CA ALA A 74 -26.83 -15.02 -18.74
C ALA A 74 -26.05 -13.81 -18.22
N GLY A 75 -24.89 -14.04 -17.62
CA GLY A 75 -23.98 -12.96 -17.24
C GLY A 75 -22.60 -13.46 -16.89
N ALA A 76 -21.68 -12.51 -16.73
CA ALA A 76 -20.32 -12.75 -16.29
C ALA A 76 -19.83 -11.59 -15.41
N VAL A 77 -18.73 -11.81 -14.70
CA VAL A 77 -18.03 -10.77 -13.95
C VAL A 77 -16.76 -10.40 -14.72
N SER A 78 -16.46 -9.11 -14.85
CA SER A 78 -15.23 -8.67 -15.51
C SER A 78 -13.98 -9.02 -14.71
N ASP A 79 -12.92 -9.44 -15.41
CA ASP A 79 -11.61 -9.72 -14.83
C ASP A 79 -10.84 -8.44 -14.47
N THR A 80 -9.61 -8.58 -13.96
CA THR A 80 -8.73 -7.44 -13.60
C THR A 80 -8.39 -6.51 -14.76
N ASN A 81 -8.48 -6.99 -16.00
CA ASN A 81 -8.28 -6.21 -17.22
C ASN A 81 -9.61 -5.69 -17.79
N GLY A 82 -10.71 -5.84 -17.04
CA GLY A 82 -12.06 -5.44 -17.43
C GLY A 82 -12.71 -6.36 -18.46
N ASN A 83 -12.08 -7.48 -18.84
CA ASN A 83 -12.65 -8.39 -19.85
C ASN A 83 -13.76 -9.25 -19.25
N TYR A 84 -14.81 -9.51 -20.01
CA TYR A 84 -15.87 -10.44 -19.63
C TYR A 84 -16.28 -11.30 -20.83
N SER A 85 -16.84 -12.49 -20.56
CA SER A 85 -17.52 -13.29 -21.58
C SER A 85 -18.59 -14.20 -20.98
N PHE A 86 -19.69 -14.36 -21.70
CA PHE A 86 -20.76 -15.32 -21.40
C PHE A 86 -21.38 -15.78 -22.71
N ALA A 87 -22.24 -16.81 -22.69
CA ALA A 87 -22.91 -17.31 -23.89
C ALA A 87 -24.42 -17.16 -23.76
N VAL A 88 -25.09 -16.69 -24.82
CA VAL A 88 -26.55 -16.58 -24.91
C VAL A 88 -27.05 -17.20 -26.21
N PRO A 89 -28.30 -17.68 -26.26
CA PRO A 89 -28.95 -18.05 -27.53
C PRO A 89 -28.92 -16.89 -28.55
N ALA A 90 -29.20 -17.19 -29.82
CA ALA A 90 -29.43 -16.12 -30.79
C ALA A 90 -30.68 -15.32 -30.40
N GLY A 91 -30.59 -13.98 -30.45
CA GLY A 91 -31.67 -13.11 -30.02
C GLY A 91 -31.24 -11.67 -29.74
N THR A 92 -32.19 -10.85 -29.30
CA THR A 92 -31.96 -9.45 -28.93
C THR A 92 -31.93 -9.31 -27.41
N TYR A 93 -30.90 -8.65 -26.88
CA TYR A 93 -30.64 -8.51 -25.46
C TYR A 93 -30.39 -7.05 -25.07
N LYS A 94 -30.68 -6.71 -23.82
CA LYS A 94 -30.25 -5.46 -23.18
C LYS A 94 -29.29 -5.82 -22.05
N ILE A 95 -28.22 -5.04 -21.91
CA ILE A 95 -27.13 -5.35 -20.97
C ILE A 95 -27.29 -4.49 -19.72
N TRP A 96 -27.46 -5.15 -18.57
CA TRP A 96 -27.39 -4.55 -17.25
C TRP A 96 -25.97 -4.64 -16.70
N ILE A 97 -25.47 -3.53 -16.19
CA ILE A 97 -24.11 -3.38 -15.72
C ILE A 97 -24.17 -3.08 -14.21
N ASN A 98 -23.65 -4.01 -13.41
CA ASN A 98 -23.56 -3.93 -11.96
C ASN A 98 -22.10 -3.80 -11.53
N PRO A 99 -21.51 -2.60 -11.63
CA PRO A 99 -20.11 -2.36 -11.28
C PRO A 99 -19.92 -2.26 -9.76
N PRO A 100 -18.68 -2.46 -9.26
CA PRO A 100 -18.35 -2.15 -7.87
C PRO A 100 -18.45 -0.64 -7.60
N ALA A 101 -18.64 -0.27 -6.33
CA ALA A 101 -18.55 1.13 -5.90
C ALA A 101 -17.19 1.73 -6.33
N PRO A 102 -17.15 3.02 -6.72
CA PRO A 102 -18.19 4.03 -6.59
C PRO A 102 -19.16 4.13 -7.77
N PHE A 103 -19.10 3.22 -8.76
CA PHE A 103 -19.96 3.30 -9.93
C PHE A 103 -21.40 2.89 -9.61
N ALA A 104 -22.37 3.62 -10.16
CA ALA A 104 -23.78 3.24 -10.06
C ALA A 104 -24.13 2.15 -11.09
N GLN A 105 -25.10 1.32 -10.73
CA GLN A 105 -25.70 0.35 -11.63
C GLN A 105 -26.38 1.07 -12.79
N GLN A 106 -26.26 0.53 -14.00
CA GLN A 106 -26.74 1.18 -15.21
C GLN A 106 -27.02 0.18 -16.33
N TRP A 107 -27.87 0.56 -17.27
CA TRP A 107 -28.02 -0.18 -18.51
C TRP A 107 -27.00 0.31 -19.55
N ASN A 108 -26.68 -0.54 -20.52
CA ASN A 108 -25.86 -0.10 -21.64
C ASN A 108 -26.57 1.01 -22.42
N GLY A 109 -25.99 2.21 -22.39
CA GLY A 109 -26.48 3.39 -23.10
C GLY A 109 -27.56 4.21 -22.37
N ASP A 110 -28.08 3.78 -21.22
CA ASP A 110 -29.08 4.55 -20.44
C ASP A 110 -29.14 4.11 -18.97
N THR A 111 -29.84 4.87 -18.12
CA THR A 111 -30.18 4.49 -16.74
C THR A 111 -31.42 3.60 -16.65
N ASP A 112 -32.26 3.57 -17.69
CA ASP A 112 -33.52 2.82 -17.71
C ASP A 112 -33.53 1.68 -18.75
N PHE A 113 -34.22 0.58 -18.43
CA PHE A 113 -34.33 -0.57 -19.32
C PHE A 113 -35.00 -0.22 -20.64
N GLY A 114 -36.06 0.60 -20.65
CA GLY A 114 -36.82 0.97 -21.84
C GLY A 114 -35.93 1.62 -22.90
N ASN A 115 -35.04 2.51 -22.47
CA ASN A 115 -34.13 3.27 -23.33
C ASN A 115 -32.76 2.61 -23.56
N ALA A 116 -32.44 1.55 -22.80
CA ALA A 116 -31.20 0.82 -22.96
C ALA A 116 -30.96 0.37 -24.41
N THR A 117 -29.70 0.49 -24.86
CA THR A 117 -29.29 0.11 -26.22
C THR A 117 -29.36 -1.42 -26.38
N PRO A 118 -30.22 -1.95 -27.28
CA PRO A 118 -30.29 -3.38 -27.53
C PRO A 118 -29.09 -3.86 -28.33
N ILE A 119 -28.62 -5.06 -28.03
CA ILE A 119 -27.64 -5.80 -28.83
C ILE A 119 -28.34 -6.99 -29.51
N VAL A 120 -27.95 -7.29 -30.75
CA VAL A 120 -28.44 -8.46 -31.48
C VAL A 120 -27.32 -9.48 -31.56
N VAL A 121 -27.58 -10.70 -31.08
CA VAL A 121 -26.63 -11.81 -31.07
C VAL A 121 -27.08 -12.84 -32.09
N ASN A 122 -26.33 -12.96 -33.19
CA ASN A 122 -26.52 -13.99 -34.23
C ASN A 122 -25.24 -14.83 -34.47
N GLY A 123 -24.26 -14.69 -33.58
CA GLY A 123 -22.91 -15.26 -33.65
C GLY A 123 -22.00 -14.63 -32.58
N PRO A 124 -20.68 -14.90 -32.57
CA PRO A 124 -19.74 -14.24 -31.67
C PRO A 124 -19.88 -12.73 -31.73
N THR A 125 -20.22 -12.11 -30.60
CA THR A 125 -20.56 -10.67 -30.52
C THR A 125 -19.62 -9.96 -29.54
N LEU A 126 -19.00 -8.86 -29.98
CA LEU A 126 -18.15 -8.01 -29.15
C LEU A 126 -18.95 -6.80 -28.64
N VAL A 127 -18.97 -6.59 -27.33
CA VAL A 127 -19.69 -5.49 -26.67
C VAL A 127 -18.73 -4.81 -25.69
N ASN A 128 -18.22 -3.64 -26.05
CA ASN A 128 -17.39 -2.84 -25.15
C ASN A 128 -18.25 -1.83 -24.40
N LEU A 129 -18.20 -1.89 -23.08
CA LEU A 129 -19.01 -1.10 -22.17
C LEU A 129 -18.16 0.03 -21.58
N ILE A 130 -18.70 1.25 -21.63
CA ILE A 130 -18.13 2.41 -20.95
C ILE A 130 -19.10 2.79 -19.84
N LEU A 131 -18.65 2.72 -18.58
CA LEU A 131 -19.44 3.17 -17.45
C LEU A 131 -19.64 4.68 -17.55
N THR A 132 -20.90 5.08 -17.55
CA THR A 132 -21.31 6.48 -17.42
C THR A 132 -21.39 6.86 -15.95
N GLY A 133 -21.06 8.12 -15.67
CA GLY A 133 -21.02 8.67 -14.32
C GLY A 133 -20.01 9.81 -14.22
N THR A 134 -20.22 10.68 -13.24
CA THR A 134 -19.30 11.79 -12.94
C THR A 134 -18.49 11.42 -11.70
N PHE A 135 -17.18 11.49 -11.81
CA PHE A 135 -16.25 11.06 -10.77
C PHE A 135 -15.19 12.13 -10.53
N VAL A 136 -14.80 12.27 -9.27
CA VAL A 136 -13.56 12.93 -8.90
C VAL A 136 -12.58 11.84 -8.51
N ARG A 137 -11.40 11.83 -9.14
CA ARG A 137 -10.33 10.90 -8.81
C ARG A 137 -8.98 11.60 -8.79
N GLY A 138 -7.99 10.99 -8.16
CA GLY A 138 -6.62 11.47 -8.22
C GLY A 138 -5.76 10.82 -7.15
N ALA A 139 -4.60 11.43 -6.90
CA ALA A 139 -3.70 11.03 -5.84
C ALA A 139 -3.46 12.18 -4.85
N VAL A 140 -3.36 11.86 -3.57
CA VAL A 140 -2.87 12.75 -2.51
C VAL A 140 -1.41 12.42 -2.25
N LYS A 141 -0.54 13.41 -2.41
CA LYS A 141 0.90 13.33 -2.13
C LYS A 141 1.31 14.44 -1.18
N ASP A 142 2.38 14.23 -0.43
CA ASP A 142 3.01 15.31 0.32
C ASP A 142 3.84 16.22 -0.61
N GLY A 143 4.38 17.33 -0.07
CA GLY A 143 5.28 18.21 -0.82
C GLY A 143 6.58 17.56 -1.31
N GLY A 144 6.90 16.36 -0.81
CA GLY A 144 8.01 15.53 -1.25
C GLY A 144 7.67 14.55 -2.38
N GLY A 145 6.40 14.49 -2.80
CA GLY A 145 5.90 13.54 -3.80
C GLY A 145 5.59 12.14 -3.24
N VAL A 146 5.67 11.94 -1.93
CA VAL A 146 5.34 10.67 -1.28
C VAL A 146 3.82 10.52 -1.20
N PRO A 147 3.24 9.38 -1.58
CA PRO A 147 1.82 9.14 -1.44
C PRO A 147 1.35 9.21 0.02
N VAL A 148 0.19 9.83 0.25
CA VAL A 148 -0.42 9.94 1.58
C VAL A 148 -1.65 9.05 1.62
N ALA A 149 -1.53 7.92 2.32
CA ALA A 149 -2.63 7.01 2.58
C ALA A 149 -3.53 7.52 3.71
N GLY A 150 -4.82 7.18 3.68
CA GLY A 150 -5.74 7.53 4.76
C GLY A 150 -6.24 8.98 4.75
N ALA A 151 -5.96 9.75 3.70
CA ALA A 151 -6.44 11.12 3.59
C ALA A 151 -7.89 11.15 3.11
N GLY A 152 -8.78 11.73 3.93
CA GLY A 152 -10.18 11.96 3.54
C GLY A 152 -10.29 13.11 2.55
N VAL A 153 -10.65 12.81 1.30
CA VAL A 153 -10.88 13.80 0.24
C VAL A 153 -12.38 13.97 0.04
N ASN A 154 -12.86 15.20 0.25
CA ASN A 154 -14.29 15.51 0.29
C ASN A 154 -14.64 16.61 -0.71
N ALA A 155 -15.66 16.39 -1.52
CA ALA A 155 -16.25 17.40 -2.39
C ALA A 155 -17.39 18.13 -1.70
N TYR A 156 -17.29 19.45 -1.68
CA TYR A 156 -18.33 20.38 -1.25
C TYR A 156 -18.84 21.16 -2.46
N GLN A 157 -20.12 21.54 -2.48
CA GLN A 157 -20.67 22.39 -3.55
C GLN A 157 -19.85 23.68 -3.68
N GLY A 158 -19.44 24.04 -4.91
CA GLY A 158 -18.50 25.14 -5.18
C GLY A 158 -18.91 26.06 -6.32
N GLY A 159 -20.12 25.92 -6.87
CA GLY A 159 -20.64 26.79 -7.92
C GLY A 159 -20.87 28.24 -7.47
N THR A 160 -21.14 29.13 -8.42
CA THR A 160 -21.47 30.53 -8.15
C THR A 160 -22.64 30.63 -7.15
N GLY A 161 -22.43 31.32 -6.04
CA GLY A 161 -23.45 31.46 -4.98
C GLY A 161 -23.53 30.28 -3.98
N ALA A 162 -22.68 29.27 -4.10
CA ALA A 162 -22.63 28.18 -3.12
C ALA A 162 -22.18 28.68 -1.75
N ALA A 163 -22.98 28.41 -0.71
CA ALA A 163 -22.58 28.61 0.67
C ALA A 163 -21.64 27.48 1.12
N CYS A 164 -20.62 27.82 1.92
CA CYS A 164 -19.91 26.78 2.64
C CYS A 164 -20.83 26.17 3.71
N CYS A 165 -20.84 24.87 3.97
CA CYS A 165 -20.03 23.80 3.39
C CYS A 165 -20.96 22.61 3.13
N THR A 166 -21.75 22.68 2.05
CA THR A 166 -22.65 21.59 1.67
C THR A 166 -21.86 20.40 1.13
N TRP A 167 -21.67 19.39 1.98
CA TRP A 167 -20.98 18.15 1.61
C TRP A 167 -21.78 17.37 0.57
N VAL A 168 -21.08 16.76 -0.40
CA VAL A 168 -21.71 16.00 -1.49
C VAL A 168 -21.24 14.55 -1.49
N ALA A 169 -19.92 14.33 -1.49
CA ALA A 169 -19.32 13.00 -1.49
C ALA A 169 -17.86 13.08 -1.04
N GLY A 170 -17.25 11.93 -0.75
CA GLY A 170 -15.83 11.85 -0.48
C GLY A 170 -15.32 10.40 -0.50
N ALA A 171 -13.99 10.26 -0.46
CA ALA A 171 -13.31 8.99 -0.32
C ALA A 171 -12.07 9.15 0.57
N VAL A 172 -11.55 8.03 1.06
CA VAL A 172 -10.25 7.98 1.74
C VAL A 172 -9.21 7.48 0.75
N SER A 173 -8.03 8.10 0.73
CA SER A 173 -6.94 7.64 -0.13
C SER A 173 -6.38 6.27 0.30
N ASP A 174 -6.06 5.44 -0.68
CA ASP A 174 -5.48 4.11 -0.48
C ASP A 174 -3.99 4.17 -0.11
N SER A 175 -3.33 3.00 0.03
CA SER A 175 -1.90 2.90 0.36
C SER A 175 -0.98 3.57 -0.67
N ASN A 176 -1.45 3.76 -1.90
CA ASN A 176 -0.75 4.45 -2.98
C ASN A 176 -1.18 5.92 -3.10
N GLY A 177 -1.95 6.44 -2.13
CA GLY A 177 -2.47 7.79 -2.10
C GLY A 177 -3.61 8.04 -3.08
N ASN A 178 -4.10 7.03 -3.80
CA ASN A 178 -5.15 7.22 -4.80
C ASN A 178 -6.52 7.26 -4.15
N TYR A 179 -7.41 8.07 -4.70
CA TYR A 179 -8.80 8.15 -4.26
C TYR A 179 -9.74 8.30 -5.46
N SER A 180 -10.98 7.86 -5.31
CA SER A 180 -12.06 8.13 -6.26
C SER A 180 -13.42 8.08 -5.58
N PHE A 181 -14.31 8.99 -5.95
CA PHE A 181 -15.72 8.98 -5.54
C PHE A 181 -16.61 9.57 -6.62
N ALA A 182 -17.87 9.12 -6.64
CA ALA A 182 -18.89 9.64 -7.54
C ALA A 182 -19.45 10.97 -7.03
N VAL A 183 -19.74 11.89 -7.95
CA VAL A 183 -20.48 13.13 -7.69
C VAL A 183 -21.48 13.37 -8.82
N PRO A 184 -22.57 14.11 -8.60
CA PRO A 184 -23.36 14.65 -9.72
C PRO A 184 -22.51 15.54 -10.64
N THR A 185 -23.01 15.82 -11.84
CA THR A 185 -22.39 16.86 -12.68
C THR A 185 -22.55 18.22 -11.99
N GLY A 186 -21.46 18.96 -11.84
CA GLY A 186 -21.47 20.23 -11.12
C GLY A 186 -20.08 20.81 -10.84
N THR A 187 -20.05 21.89 -10.08
CA THR A 187 -18.82 22.55 -9.64
C THR A 187 -18.62 22.33 -8.14
N TYR A 188 -17.42 21.94 -7.75
CA TYR A 188 -17.07 21.52 -6.40
C TYR A 188 -15.80 22.20 -5.91
N LYS A 189 -15.67 22.35 -4.60
CA LYS A 189 -14.42 22.69 -3.91
C LYS A 189 -14.01 21.50 -3.05
N ILE A 190 -12.71 21.17 -3.06
CA ILE A 190 -12.20 19.96 -2.42
C ILE A 190 -11.57 20.30 -1.08
N TRP A 191 -12.06 19.65 -0.02
CA TRP A 191 -11.49 19.68 1.32
C TRP A 191 -10.74 18.39 1.60
N ILE A 192 -9.57 18.50 2.20
CA ILE A 192 -8.72 17.37 2.55
C ILE A 192 -8.56 17.30 4.05
N ASN A 193 -8.91 16.14 4.61
CA ASN A 193 -8.68 15.74 5.99
C ASN A 193 -7.60 14.65 6.03
N PRO A 194 -6.31 15.00 5.95
CA PRO A 194 -5.23 14.04 5.94
C PRO A 194 -4.94 13.48 7.35
N PRO A 195 -4.28 12.32 7.47
CA PRO A 195 -3.81 11.84 8.77
C PRO A 195 -2.73 12.78 9.34
N ALA A 196 -2.56 12.72 10.67
CA ALA A 196 -1.45 13.40 11.32
C ALA A 196 -0.10 12.95 10.71
N PRO A 197 0.88 13.86 10.60
CA PRO A 197 0.90 15.23 11.12
C PRO A 197 0.47 16.29 10.10
N PHE A 198 -0.14 15.91 8.97
CA PHE A 198 -0.61 16.88 7.98
C PHE A 198 -1.83 17.65 8.50
N ALA A 199 -1.87 18.96 8.23
CA ALA A 199 -3.02 19.78 8.57
C ALA A 199 -4.14 19.67 7.52
N GLN A 200 -5.38 19.79 7.98
CA GLN A 200 -6.55 19.89 7.11
C GLN A 200 -6.45 21.13 6.23
N GLN A 201 -6.86 21.01 4.97
CA GLN A 201 -6.68 22.09 4.00
C GLN A 201 -7.68 22.02 2.85
N TRP A 202 -7.96 23.18 2.26
CA TRP A 202 -8.67 23.27 0.99
C TRP A 202 -7.69 23.10 -0.19
N ASN A 203 -8.12 22.39 -1.21
CA ASN A 203 -7.37 22.35 -2.46
C ASN A 203 -7.33 23.76 -3.06
N GLY A 204 -6.13 24.26 -3.38
CA GLY A 204 -5.98 25.56 -4.02
C GLY A 204 -6.01 26.78 -3.08
N GLY A 205 -6.61 26.70 -1.89
CA GLY A 205 -6.75 27.86 -0.98
C GLY A 205 -6.55 27.54 0.51
N THR A 206 -6.60 28.57 1.36
CA THR A 206 -6.52 28.45 2.83
C THR A 206 -7.88 28.29 3.50
N ASP A 207 -8.95 28.69 2.82
CA ASP A 207 -10.34 28.57 3.25
C ASP A 207 -11.23 28.18 2.06
N PHE A 208 -12.53 28.03 2.32
CA PHE A 208 -13.49 27.70 1.27
C PHE A 208 -13.55 28.79 0.20
N GLY A 209 -13.47 30.07 0.57
CA GLY A 209 -13.54 31.20 -0.35
C GLY A 209 -12.44 31.15 -1.42
N GLY A 210 -11.20 30.97 -0.98
CA GLY A 210 -10.00 30.88 -1.82
C GLY A 210 -9.72 29.50 -2.42
N ALA A 211 -10.49 28.46 -2.06
CA ALA A 211 -10.32 27.13 -2.64
C ALA A 211 -10.55 27.15 -4.17
N THR A 212 -9.73 26.41 -4.92
CA THR A 212 -9.88 26.29 -6.37
C THR A 212 -11.10 25.43 -6.70
N PRO A 213 -12.11 25.97 -7.42
CA PRO A 213 -13.23 25.17 -7.87
C PRO A 213 -12.79 24.19 -8.98
N ILE A 214 -13.36 23.00 -8.96
CA ILE A 214 -13.28 22.01 -10.03
C ILE A 214 -14.65 21.84 -10.67
N THR A 215 -14.70 21.56 -11.97
CA THR A 215 -15.94 21.15 -12.65
C THR A 215 -15.87 19.66 -12.93
N ALA A 216 -16.87 18.92 -12.48
CA ALA A 216 -17.03 17.51 -12.74
C ALA A 216 -18.20 17.30 -13.71
N ASN A 217 -17.91 16.74 -14.88
CA ASN A 217 -18.85 16.49 -15.97
C ASN A 217 -18.54 15.16 -16.70
N GLY A 218 -18.02 14.20 -15.94
CA GLY A 218 -17.42 12.96 -16.39
C GLY A 218 -16.32 12.56 -15.39
N SER A 219 -15.25 11.93 -15.87
CA SER A 219 -14.18 11.44 -15.00
C SER A 219 -13.06 12.50 -14.84
N THR A 220 -13.15 13.33 -13.80
CA THR A 220 -12.26 14.47 -13.53
C THR A 220 -11.07 14.06 -12.65
N LEU A 221 -9.85 14.34 -13.13
CA LEU A 221 -8.60 14.10 -12.40
C LEU A 221 -8.21 15.32 -11.56
N VAL A 222 -7.98 15.12 -10.26
CA VAL A 222 -7.58 16.14 -9.29
C VAL A 222 -6.43 15.57 -8.46
N ASN A 223 -5.20 15.89 -8.83
CA ASN A 223 -4.04 15.53 -8.02
C ASN A 223 -3.81 16.58 -6.94
N ILE A 224 -3.59 16.14 -5.71
CA ILE A 224 -3.47 17.00 -4.54
C ILE A 224 -2.07 16.86 -3.97
N THR A 225 -1.38 17.99 -3.83
CA THR A 225 -0.14 18.08 -3.07
C THR A 225 -0.44 18.77 -1.74
N LEU A 226 -0.29 18.06 -0.63
CA LEU A 226 -0.50 18.62 0.69
C LEU A 226 0.54 19.70 0.97
N ARG A 227 0.04 20.87 1.37
CA ARG A 227 0.86 21.97 1.85
C ARG A 227 1.22 21.75 3.30
N GLY A 228 2.41 22.23 3.66
CA GLY A 228 2.90 22.25 5.02
C GLY A 228 4.43 22.21 5.04
N THR A 229 4.96 22.48 6.22
CA THR A 229 6.39 22.46 6.52
C THR A 229 6.67 21.26 7.41
N PHE A 230 7.58 20.41 6.94
CA PHE A 230 7.86 19.12 7.56
C PHE A 230 9.37 18.86 7.51
N ILE A 231 9.87 18.15 8.51
CA ILE A 231 11.11 17.39 8.35
C ILE A 231 10.72 15.93 8.17
N ARG A 232 11.33 15.29 7.18
CA ARG A 232 11.20 13.86 6.91
C ARG A 232 12.55 13.24 6.58
N GLY A 233 12.69 11.95 6.79
CA GLY A 233 13.87 11.22 6.33
C GLY A 233 13.99 9.86 6.98
N THR A 234 15.19 9.31 6.94
CA THR A 234 15.51 8.01 7.54
C THR A 234 16.53 8.12 8.66
N VAL A 235 16.45 7.24 9.66
CA VAL A 235 17.51 7.00 10.64
C VAL A 235 18.10 5.62 10.37
N LYS A 236 19.41 5.58 10.09
CA LYS A 236 20.16 4.35 9.84
C LYS A 236 21.40 4.27 10.72
N ASP A 237 21.86 3.07 11.01
CA ASP A 237 23.18 2.86 11.63
C ASP A 237 24.31 3.08 10.61
N GLY A 238 25.56 3.09 11.09
CA GLY A 238 26.74 3.21 10.22
C GLY A 238 26.92 2.06 9.20
N GLY A 239 26.18 0.97 9.35
CA GLY A 239 26.11 -0.15 8.40
C GLY A 239 24.95 -0.05 7.41
N GLY A 240 24.14 1.01 7.49
CA GLY A 240 22.98 1.26 6.64
C GLY A 240 21.70 0.54 7.06
N ALA A 241 21.68 -0.17 8.19
CA ALA A 241 20.47 -0.80 8.69
C ALA A 241 19.53 0.26 9.29
N PRO A 242 18.20 0.16 9.08
CA PRO A 242 17.24 1.09 9.65
C PRO A 242 17.21 0.99 11.18
N VAL A 243 17.09 2.14 11.84
CA VAL A 243 16.98 2.23 13.30
C VAL A 243 15.58 2.69 13.65
N ALA A 244 14.77 1.77 14.18
CA ALA A 244 13.42 2.05 14.66
C ALA A 244 13.44 2.69 16.06
N GLY A 245 12.46 3.53 16.36
CA GLY A 245 12.28 4.12 17.69
C GLY A 245 13.23 5.28 18.03
N ALA A 246 13.99 5.80 17.06
CA ALA A 246 14.84 6.96 17.28
C ALA A 246 14.01 8.24 17.30
N SER A 247 14.06 8.97 18.42
CA SER A 247 13.43 10.29 18.54
C SER A 247 14.30 11.33 17.86
N VAL A 248 13.76 11.95 16.80
CA VAL A 248 14.39 13.03 16.05
C VAL A 248 13.74 14.34 16.47
N GLN A 249 14.52 15.26 17.04
CA GLN A 249 14.03 16.47 17.69
C GLN A 249 14.63 17.70 17.03
N ALA A 250 13.79 18.67 16.68
CA ALA A 250 14.19 19.93 16.11
C ALA A 250 14.26 21.02 17.20
N TYR A 251 15.39 21.71 17.23
CA TYR A 251 15.64 22.87 18.10
C TYR A 251 15.91 24.11 17.25
N LEU A 252 15.53 25.30 17.70
CA LEU A 252 15.82 26.54 16.97
C LEU A 252 17.33 26.67 16.72
N GLY A 253 17.71 26.97 15.48
CA GLY A 253 19.11 26.99 15.01
C GLY A 253 19.47 28.21 14.17
N GLY A 254 18.59 29.22 14.09
CA GLY A 254 18.85 30.47 13.37
C GLY A 254 19.96 31.33 14.00
N ALA A 255 20.32 32.43 13.33
CA ALA A 255 21.30 33.38 13.87
C ALA A 255 20.86 33.89 15.26
N GLY A 256 21.74 33.77 16.25
CA GLY A 256 21.44 34.16 17.65
C GLY A 256 20.62 33.13 18.45
N ALA A 257 20.31 31.95 17.88
CA ALA A 257 19.62 30.90 18.63
C ALA A 257 20.50 30.36 19.76
N VAL A 258 19.90 30.23 20.94
CA VAL A 258 20.52 29.63 22.13
C VAL A 258 20.01 28.20 22.27
N CYS A 259 20.89 27.26 22.60
CA CYS A 259 20.44 25.91 22.91
C CYS A 259 19.56 25.94 24.17
N CYS A 260 18.46 25.19 24.27
CA CYS A 260 17.92 24.23 23.32
C CYS A 260 16.40 24.49 23.24
N THR A 261 15.99 25.53 22.52
CA THR A 261 14.57 25.86 22.36
C THR A 261 13.89 24.83 21.46
N TYR A 262 13.11 23.94 22.06
CA TYR A 262 12.40 22.86 21.37
C TYR A 262 11.32 23.41 20.42
N ALA A 263 11.23 22.84 19.22
CA ALA A 263 10.26 23.23 18.20
C ALA A 263 9.36 22.08 17.71
N GLY A 264 9.81 20.83 17.79
CA GLY A 264 9.05 19.69 17.33
C GLY A 264 9.88 18.41 17.33
N SER A 265 9.22 17.27 17.18
CA SER A 265 9.89 15.97 17.06
C SER A 265 9.05 14.94 16.32
N GLY A 266 9.73 13.89 15.85
CA GLY A 266 9.14 12.66 15.33
C GLY A 266 9.93 11.45 15.83
N VAL A 267 9.39 10.26 15.61
CA VAL A 267 10.04 8.99 15.96
C VAL A 267 10.15 8.13 14.70
N SER A 268 11.30 7.49 14.50
CA SER A 268 11.46 6.59 13.35
C SER A 268 10.65 5.30 13.51
N ASP A 269 10.02 4.89 12.42
CA ASP A 269 9.26 3.64 12.32
C ASP A 269 10.15 2.40 12.17
N GLY A 270 9.57 1.22 12.02
CA GLY A 270 10.29 -0.04 11.83
C GLY A 270 11.22 -0.08 10.60
N SER A 271 10.99 0.78 9.61
CA SER A 271 11.83 0.95 8.42
C SER A 271 12.81 2.11 8.56
N GLY A 272 12.88 2.74 9.74
CA GLY A 272 13.73 3.88 10.02
C GLY A 272 13.17 5.21 9.51
N ASN A 273 11.98 5.25 8.91
CA ASN A 273 11.41 6.49 8.38
C ASN A 273 10.82 7.33 9.51
N TYR A 274 10.99 8.63 9.45
CA TYR A 274 10.34 9.57 10.36
C TYR A 274 9.80 10.77 9.60
N LEU A 275 8.74 11.38 10.13
CA LEU A 275 8.14 12.59 9.60
C LEU A 275 7.43 13.34 10.72
N PHE A 276 7.62 14.66 10.80
CA PHE A 276 6.89 15.52 11.72
C PHE A 276 6.71 16.93 11.16
N ALA A 277 5.56 17.54 11.49
CA ALA A 277 5.25 18.90 11.11
C ALA A 277 5.95 19.90 12.03
N MET A 278 6.37 21.03 11.47
CA MET A 278 7.03 22.09 12.20
C MET A 278 6.95 23.40 11.43
N PRO A 279 6.93 24.57 12.08
CA PRO A 279 6.92 25.85 11.39
C PRO A 279 8.10 26.03 10.42
N ALA A 280 7.95 26.96 9.47
CA ALA A 280 9.08 27.40 8.66
C ALA A 280 10.13 28.08 9.56
N GLY A 281 11.41 27.81 9.32
CA GLY A 281 12.49 28.35 10.14
C GLY A 281 13.80 27.61 9.95
N THR A 282 14.81 27.99 10.73
CA THR A 282 16.12 27.33 10.76
C THR A 282 16.27 26.55 12.05
N TYR A 283 16.62 25.27 11.94
CA TYR A 283 16.65 24.32 13.05
C TYR A 283 17.95 23.52 13.09
N LYS A 284 18.32 23.02 14.27
CA LYS A 284 19.37 22.02 14.48
C LYS A 284 18.72 20.76 15.04
N ILE A 285 19.20 19.60 14.62
CA ILE A 285 18.55 18.31 14.91
C ILE A 285 19.34 17.54 15.96
N TRP A 286 18.64 17.18 17.03
CA TRP A 286 19.12 16.27 18.06
C TRP A 286 18.46 14.90 17.86
N ILE A 287 19.24 13.85 18.02
CA ILE A 287 18.78 12.48 17.88
C ILE A 287 18.95 11.78 19.21
N ASN A 288 17.84 11.24 19.73
CA ASN A 288 17.81 10.35 20.89
C ASN A 288 17.40 8.95 20.43
N PRO A 289 18.37 8.13 19.97
CA PRO A 289 18.11 6.78 19.49
C PRO A 289 17.97 5.78 20.66
N PRO A 290 17.36 4.60 20.44
CA PRO A 290 17.38 3.53 21.42
C PRO A 290 18.80 3.01 21.68
N ALA A 291 19.01 2.40 22.84
CA ALA A 291 20.25 1.67 23.12
C ALA A 291 20.48 0.58 22.03
N PRO A 292 21.74 0.33 21.64
CA PRO A 292 22.98 0.82 22.25
C PRO A 292 23.50 2.15 21.66
N PHE A 293 22.75 2.83 20.80
CA PHE A 293 23.22 4.05 20.15
C PHE A 293 23.24 5.24 21.14
N ALA A 294 24.27 6.08 21.04
CA ALA A 294 24.37 7.29 21.84
C ALA A 294 23.57 8.45 21.22
N GLN A 295 23.09 9.33 22.09
CA GLN A 295 22.47 10.59 21.67
C GLN A 295 23.48 11.47 20.95
N GLN A 296 23.06 12.15 19.88
CA GLN A 296 23.97 12.94 19.04
C GLN A 296 23.27 14.08 18.32
N TRP A 297 24.04 15.12 17.97
CA TRP A 297 23.61 16.18 17.07
C TRP A 297 23.84 15.79 15.62
N HIS A 298 22.94 16.20 14.73
CA HIS A 298 23.12 16.04 13.30
C HIS A 298 24.24 16.97 12.79
N GLY A 299 25.28 16.37 12.20
CA GLY A 299 26.36 17.10 11.53
C GLY A 299 27.26 17.92 12.45
N GLY A 300 27.34 17.59 13.75
CA GLY A 300 28.23 18.25 14.72
C GLY A 300 28.33 17.49 16.05
N ALA A 301 29.32 17.83 16.86
CA ALA A 301 29.55 17.19 18.17
C ALA A 301 28.65 17.78 19.28
N ASP A 302 28.22 19.02 19.11
CA ASP A 302 27.40 19.77 20.05
C ASP A 302 26.44 20.70 19.29
N PHE A 303 25.59 21.42 20.02
CA PHE A 303 24.66 22.38 19.41
C PHE A 303 25.38 23.47 18.62
N GLY A 304 26.56 23.93 19.05
CA GLY A 304 27.30 25.00 18.37
C GLY A 304 27.75 24.57 16.98
N SER A 305 28.29 23.37 16.89
CA SER A 305 28.83 22.74 15.67
C SER A 305 27.78 22.01 14.81
N ALA A 306 26.59 21.73 15.34
CA ALA A 306 25.53 21.04 14.59
C ALA A 306 25.11 21.81 13.32
N THR A 307 24.81 21.05 12.26
CA THR A 307 24.44 21.62 10.95
C THR A 307 23.04 22.24 11.00
N PRO A 308 22.89 23.54 10.67
CA PRO A 308 21.57 24.17 10.59
C PRO A 308 20.81 23.72 9.34
N ILE A 309 19.52 23.47 9.49
CA ILE A 309 18.59 23.02 8.45
C ILE A 309 17.50 24.06 8.27
N ILE A 310 17.33 24.54 7.04
CA ILE A 310 16.27 25.49 6.68
C ILE A 310 15.02 24.71 6.26
N VAL A 311 13.92 24.96 6.95
CA VAL A 311 12.60 24.37 6.67
C VAL A 311 11.72 25.45 6.05
N ASN A 312 11.36 25.27 4.78
CA ASN A 312 10.45 26.14 4.02
C ASN A 312 9.39 25.33 3.24
N GLY A 313 9.36 24.01 3.45
CA GLY A 313 8.45 23.05 2.82
C GLY A 313 8.67 21.66 3.42
N SER A 314 8.51 20.62 2.62
CA SER A 314 8.85 19.25 3.03
C SER A 314 10.35 19.01 2.84
N THR A 315 11.12 19.15 3.92
CA THR A 315 12.60 19.12 3.92
C THR A 315 13.13 17.70 4.24
N PRO A 316 13.89 17.06 3.33
CA PRO A 316 14.51 15.77 3.60
C PRO A 316 15.76 15.92 4.48
N VAL A 317 15.88 15.08 5.51
CA VAL A 317 17.00 14.99 6.43
C VAL A 317 17.27 13.51 6.72
N ASP A 318 18.24 12.93 6.02
CA ASP A 318 18.66 11.56 6.32
C ASP A 318 19.76 11.53 7.38
N ILE A 319 19.61 10.64 8.35
CA ILE A 319 20.45 10.54 9.54
C ILE A 319 21.17 9.21 9.51
N THR A 320 22.49 9.26 9.55
CA THR A 320 23.33 8.09 9.84
C THR A 320 23.89 8.24 11.24
N LEU A 321 23.52 7.34 12.14
CA LEU A 321 24.03 7.34 13.51
C LEU A 321 25.52 7.00 13.50
N THR A 322 26.29 7.85 14.15
CA THR A 322 27.71 7.63 14.36
C THR A 322 27.94 6.92 15.70
N GLY A 323 29.05 6.18 15.78
CA GLY A 323 29.50 5.49 16.98
C GLY A 323 30.35 4.26 16.67
N THR A 324 30.91 3.70 17.72
CA THR A 324 31.77 2.52 17.70
C THR A 324 31.00 1.33 18.26
N PHE A 325 30.86 0.28 17.44
CA PHE A 325 29.98 -0.84 17.73
C PHE A 325 30.61 -2.15 17.29
N ILE A 326 30.29 -3.20 18.02
CA ILE A 326 30.53 -4.58 17.58
C ILE A 326 29.17 -5.18 17.26
N ARG A 327 29.04 -5.67 16.03
CA ARG A 327 27.85 -6.32 15.50
C ARG A 327 28.21 -7.71 15.03
N GLY A 328 27.27 -8.64 15.08
CA GLY A 328 27.45 -9.89 14.36
C GLY A 328 26.31 -10.88 14.57
N THR A 329 26.63 -12.13 14.25
CA THR A 329 25.73 -13.26 14.47
C THR A 329 26.41 -14.33 15.32
N VAL A 330 25.62 -15.03 16.13
CA VAL A 330 26.03 -16.25 16.82
C VAL A 330 25.25 -17.41 16.22
N ARG A 331 25.97 -18.38 15.65
CA ARG A 331 25.39 -19.59 15.03
C ARG A 331 26.12 -20.83 15.53
N ASP A 332 25.46 -21.97 15.53
CA ASP A 332 26.14 -23.25 15.77
C ASP A 332 26.92 -23.72 14.53
N ALA A 333 27.64 -24.84 14.64
CA ALA A 333 28.39 -25.43 13.54
C ALA A 333 27.52 -25.84 12.34
N GLY A 334 26.21 -26.05 12.54
CA GLY A 334 25.23 -26.30 11.48
C GLY A 334 24.67 -25.03 10.83
N GLY A 335 25.06 -23.84 11.31
CA GLY A 335 24.58 -22.55 10.85
C GLY A 335 23.26 -22.10 11.47
N VAL A 336 22.73 -22.85 12.45
CA VAL A 336 21.48 -22.50 13.15
C VAL A 336 21.74 -21.30 14.07
N PRO A 337 20.90 -20.26 14.05
CA PRO A 337 21.04 -19.13 14.98
C PRO A 337 20.93 -19.55 16.44
N VAL A 338 21.81 -19.01 17.28
CA VAL A 338 21.80 -19.26 18.73
C VAL A 338 21.33 -18.00 19.44
N ALA A 339 20.15 -18.06 20.05
CA ALA A 339 19.56 -16.97 20.81
C ALA A 339 20.07 -16.94 22.26
N GLY A 340 20.19 -15.76 22.86
CA GLY A 340 20.55 -15.57 24.25
C GLY A 340 22.04 -15.80 24.58
N ALA A 341 22.91 -15.93 23.58
CA ALA A 341 24.35 -15.98 23.81
C ALA A 341 24.87 -14.60 24.22
N SER A 342 25.57 -14.52 25.36
CA SER A 342 26.21 -13.29 25.81
C SER A 342 27.56 -13.12 25.11
N VAL A 343 27.68 -12.05 24.34
CA VAL A 343 28.91 -11.66 23.64
C VAL A 343 29.48 -10.44 24.33
N GLN A 344 30.73 -10.54 24.79
CA GLN A 344 31.36 -9.56 25.67
C GLN A 344 32.71 -9.14 25.12
N ALA A 345 32.95 -7.83 25.08
CA ALA A 345 34.24 -7.25 24.73
C ALA A 345 35.06 -6.96 25.98
N TYR A 346 36.27 -7.50 25.96
CA TYR A 346 37.32 -7.26 26.95
C TYR A 346 38.44 -6.45 26.31
N LEU A 347 39.07 -5.54 27.06
CA LEU A 347 40.19 -4.73 26.56
C LEU A 347 41.30 -5.64 26.01
N GLY A 348 41.73 -5.38 24.79
CA GLY A 348 42.79 -6.09 24.09
C GLY A 348 43.91 -5.16 23.65
N GLY A 349 44.87 -5.71 22.91
CA GLY A 349 46.04 -4.98 22.42
C GLY A 349 47.28 -5.13 23.31
N THR A 350 48.38 -4.50 22.89
CA THR A 350 49.68 -4.60 23.57
C THR A 350 49.60 -4.07 24.99
N GLY A 351 49.94 -4.90 25.98
CA GLY A 351 49.94 -4.53 27.40
C GLY A 351 48.58 -4.62 28.10
N ALA A 352 47.51 -5.05 27.41
CA ALA A 352 46.22 -5.28 28.05
C ALA A 352 46.26 -6.52 28.95
N ALA A 353 45.90 -6.36 30.22
CA ALA A 353 45.71 -7.47 31.15
C ALA A 353 44.32 -8.09 30.95
N CYS A 354 44.24 -9.42 30.98
CA CYS A 354 42.93 -10.07 31.14
C CYS A 354 42.36 -9.73 32.53
N CYS A 355 41.07 -9.53 32.73
CA CYS A 355 39.96 -9.55 31.78
C CYS A 355 39.13 -8.29 32.07
N THR A 356 39.63 -7.14 31.63
CA THR A 356 38.95 -5.86 31.82
C THR A 356 37.73 -5.78 30.91
N TYR A 357 36.54 -6.02 31.48
CA TYR A 357 35.26 -5.95 30.78
C TYR A 357 34.97 -4.50 30.34
N VAL A 358 34.51 -4.33 29.10
CA VAL A 358 34.19 -3.01 28.52
C VAL A 358 32.72 -2.89 28.14
N GLY A 359 32.13 -3.94 27.57
CA GLY A 359 30.75 -3.93 27.14
C GLY A 359 30.32 -5.28 26.56
N GLY A 360 29.03 -5.45 26.33
CA GLY A 360 28.51 -6.70 25.78
C GLY A 360 27.03 -6.62 25.45
N GLY A 361 26.54 -7.63 24.73
CA GLY A 361 25.15 -7.79 24.33
C GLY A 361 24.74 -9.25 24.28
N LEU A 362 23.43 -9.49 24.18
CA LEU A 362 22.87 -10.82 23.95
C LEU A 362 22.51 -10.97 22.48
N SER A 363 22.65 -12.18 21.94
CA SER A 363 22.08 -12.52 20.64
C SER A 363 20.55 -12.63 20.70
N ASP A 364 19.87 -12.11 19.70
CA ASP A 364 18.42 -12.20 19.54
C ASP A 364 17.97 -13.59 19.03
N SER A 365 16.66 -13.77 18.80
CA SER A 365 16.10 -15.03 18.27
C SER A 365 16.62 -15.43 16.89
N SER A 366 17.15 -14.48 16.13
CA SER A 366 17.80 -14.68 14.84
C SER A 366 19.33 -14.77 14.96
N GLY A 367 19.85 -14.84 16.19
CA GLY A 367 21.27 -14.93 16.51
C GLY A 367 22.04 -13.63 16.35
N ASN A 368 21.40 -12.49 16.04
CA ASN A 368 22.09 -11.23 15.85
C ASN A 368 22.39 -10.56 17.19
N TYR A 369 23.55 -9.91 17.30
CA TYR A 369 23.89 -9.08 18.45
C TYR A 369 24.50 -7.76 17.99
N LEU A 370 24.34 -6.74 18.83
CA LEU A 370 24.93 -5.41 18.66
C LEU A 370 25.17 -4.79 20.05
N PHE A 371 26.35 -4.25 20.29
CA PHE A 371 26.61 -3.44 21.48
C PHE A 371 27.66 -2.36 21.18
N ALA A 372 27.58 -1.27 21.93
CA ALA A 372 28.53 -0.16 21.84
C ALA A 372 29.78 -0.46 22.67
N VAL A 373 30.94 -0.06 22.14
CA VAL A 373 32.22 -0.03 22.85
C VAL A 373 32.95 1.24 22.44
N PRO A 374 33.81 1.84 23.28
CA PRO A 374 34.69 2.92 22.83
C PRO A 374 35.57 2.52 21.63
N ALA A 375 36.21 3.51 20.99
CA ALA A 375 37.25 3.18 20.02
C ALA A 375 38.43 2.50 20.73
N GLY A 376 38.92 1.39 20.21
CA GLY A 376 39.94 0.61 20.90
C GLY A 376 40.17 -0.77 20.30
N THR A 377 41.05 -1.53 20.94
CA THR A 377 41.31 -2.94 20.59
C THR A 377 40.67 -3.84 21.64
N TYR A 378 39.97 -4.89 21.21
CA TYR A 378 39.20 -5.79 22.07
C TYR A 378 39.43 -7.25 21.73
N LYS A 379 39.24 -8.12 22.72
CA LYS A 379 39.10 -9.58 22.55
C LYS A 379 37.68 -9.97 22.99
N ILE A 380 37.09 -10.94 22.28
CA ILE A 380 35.66 -11.26 22.44
C ILE A 380 35.50 -12.59 23.18
N TRP A 381 34.76 -12.54 24.28
CA TRP A 381 34.35 -13.69 25.07
C TRP A 381 32.88 -13.99 24.80
N ILE A 382 32.56 -15.28 24.70
CA ILE A 382 31.21 -15.76 24.43
C ILE A 382 30.79 -16.67 25.59
N ASN A 383 29.70 -16.31 26.24
CA ASN A 383 28.99 -17.15 27.21
C ASN A 383 27.63 -17.58 26.60
N PRO A 384 27.60 -18.70 25.87
CA PRO A 384 26.39 -19.18 25.20
C PRO A 384 25.46 -19.96 26.15
N PRO A 385 24.19 -20.15 25.79
CA PRO A 385 23.31 -21.08 26.50
C PRO A 385 23.77 -22.54 26.33
N THR A 386 23.36 -23.42 27.24
CA THR A 386 23.58 -24.87 27.13
C THR A 386 23.03 -25.42 25.79
N PRO A 387 23.69 -26.39 25.14
CA PRO A 387 24.82 -27.18 25.64
C PRO A 387 26.22 -26.62 25.30
N PHE A 388 26.32 -25.43 24.70
CA PHE A 388 27.60 -24.92 24.20
C PHE A 388 28.54 -24.48 25.34
N PRO A 389 29.84 -24.77 25.27
CA PRO A 389 30.82 -24.27 26.23
C PRO A 389 31.13 -22.79 26.00
N GLN A 390 31.61 -22.13 27.06
CA GLN A 390 32.14 -20.77 26.96
C GLN A 390 33.44 -20.77 26.15
N GLN A 391 33.65 -19.76 25.31
CA GLN A 391 34.83 -19.70 24.44
C GLN A 391 35.29 -18.28 24.15
N TRP A 392 36.59 -18.13 23.86
CA TRP A 392 37.15 -16.92 23.26
C TRP A 392 37.02 -16.98 21.74
N ASN A 393 36.74 -15.84 21.11
CA ASN A 393 36.71 -15.77 19.66
C ASN A 393 38.12 -15.96 19.07
N GLY A 394 38.31 -17.05 18.31
CA GLY A 394 39.55 -17.32 17.57
C GLY A 394 40.74 -17.79 18.39
N GLY A 395 40.55 -18.22 19.65
CA GLY A 395 41.61 -18.76 20.50
C GLY A 395 41.08 -19.58 21.67
N SER A 396 41.94 -20.34 22.36
CA SER A 396 41.57 -21.18 23.50
C SER A 396 41.55 -20.42 24.84
N ASP A 397 42.21 -19.26 24.89
CA ASP A 397 42.31 -18.41 26.07
C ASP A 397 42.43 -16.93 25.65
N PHE A 398 42.47 -16.03 26.62
CA PHE A 398 42.61 -14.60 26.34
C PHE A 398 43.88 -14.27 25.57
N ALA A 399 45.01 -14.92 25.87
CA ALA A 399 46.29 -14.62 25.22
C ALA A 399 46.22 -14.91 23.71
N SER A 400 45.68 -16.08 23.35
CA SER A 400 45.54 -16.58 21.98
C SER A 400 44.32 -16.02 21.22
N ALA A 401 43.32 -15.45 21.91
CA ALA A 401 42.12 -14.90 21.28
C ALA A 401 42.42 -13.84 20.20
N THR A 402 41.59 -13.78 19.16
CA THR A 402 41.74 -12.77 18.10
C THR A 402 41.46 -11.36 18.65
N SER A 403 42.41 -10.44 18.45
CA SER A 403 42.21 -9.03 18.73
C SER A 403 41.47 -8.36 17.57
N ILE A 404 40.48 -7.53 17.88
CA ILE A 404 39.73 -6.72 16.92
C ILE A 404 39.87 -5.24 17.26
N THR A 405 40.15 -4.42 16.25
CA THR A 405 40.21 -2.96 16.41
C THR A 405 38.89 -2.34 15.98
N VAL A 406 38.27 -1.58 16.88
CA VAL A 406 36.99 -0.91 16.66
C VAL A 406 37.24 0.59 16.55
N ASN A 407 37.01 1.15 15.36
CA ASN A 407 37.04 2.59 15.07
C ASN A 407 35.72 3.06 14.40
N GLY A 408 34.71 2.19 14.38
CA GLY A 408 33.39 2.39 13.80
C GLY A 408 32.53 1.14 14.06
N LEU A 409 31.65 0.77 13.13
CA LEU A 409 30.94 -0.50 13.17
C LEU A 409 31.87 -1.64 12.69
N VAL A 410 32.09 -2.65 13.53
CA VAL A 410 32.87 -3.86 13.20
C VAL A 410 31.98 -5.08 13.23
N LEU A 411 32.06 -5.91 12.18
CA LEU A 411 31.34 -7.18 12.07
C LEU A 411 32.18 -8.33 12.63
N VAL A 412 31.62 -9.09 13.57
CA VAL A 412 32.24 -10.27 14.19
C VAL A 412 31.21 -11.39 14.19
N ASN A 413 31.33 -12.36 13.27
CA ASN A 413 30.46 -13.53 13.27
C ASN A 413 31.10 -14.65 14.11
N ILE A 414 30.31 -15.26 14.96
CA ILE A 414 30.72 -16.30 15.92
C ILE A 414 30.07 -17.62 15.51
N THR A 415 30.89 -18.66 15.40
CA THR A 415 30.44 -20.05 15.29
C THR A 415 30.71 -20.76 16.62
N LEU A 416 29.66 -21.36 17.20
CA LEU A 416 29.78 -22.19 18.39
C LEU A 416 30.12 -23.62 17.99
N HIS A 417 31.13 -24.18 18.65
CA HIS A 417 31.47 -25.59 18.57
C HIS A 417 31.03 -26.29 19.86
N PRO A 418 30.59 -27.56 19.79
CA PRO A 418 30.20 -28.35 20.96
C PRO A 418 31.33 -28.56 21.97
#